data_AF-A0A162DQG6-F1
#
_entry.id   AF-A0A162DQG6-F1
#
_cell.length_a   1.000
_cell.length_b   1.000
_cell.length_c   1.000
_cell.angle_alpha   90.00
_cell.angle_beta   90.00
_cell.angle_gamma   90.00
#
_symmetry.space_group_name_H-M   'P 1'
#
loop_
_entity.id
_entity.type
_entity.pdbx_description
1 polymer ?
#
loop_
_entity_poly.entity_id
_entity_poly.type
_entity_poly.pdbx_seq_one_letter_code
_entity_poly.pdbx_strand_id
1 'polypeptide(L)'
;MDVNGDFQTTKVQGNRGYYQQMLWLVVDRDPEGLNCRPFDGGEPLVKLGYGGILMTQIESAETNAITLRDGQPWLNVTLTRLSSRQLDLRQGAERSGPYHCQVRASADLIAPINLSAIEELRRSGFNK
;
A
#
# COMPACT_ATOMS: atom_id res chain seq x y z
N MET A 1 12.94 4.36 6.66
CA MET A 1 12.88 5.35 5.58
C MET A 1 14.26 5.93 5.42
N ASP A 2 14.71 6.17 4.20
CA ASP A 2 16.00 6.81 3.96
C ASP A 2 15.89 8.35 3.90
N VAL A 3 16.98 9.01 3.52
CA VAL A 3 17.07 10.47 3.42
C VAL A 3 16.19 11.08 2.32
N ASN A 4 15.73 10.27 1.36
CA ASN A 4 14.89 10.70 0.25
C ASN A 4 13.39 10.47 0.54
N GLY A 5 13.04 10.02 1.74
CA GLY A 5 11.67 9.66 2.07
C GLY A 5 11.25 8.29 1.52
N ASP A 6 12.18 7.49 1.02
CA ASP A 6 11.90 6.17 0.47
C ASP A 6 11.83 5.12 1.60
N PHE A 7 10.76 4.32 1.60
CA PHE A 7 10.63 3.19 2.52
C PHE A 7 11.51 2.04 2.02
N GLN A 8 12.30 1.46 2.93
CA GLN A 8 13.28 0.42 2.61
C GLN A 8 12.85 -0.98 3.09
N THR A 9 11.85 -1.04 3.96
CA THR A 9 11.33 -2.30 4.49
C THR A 9 9.88 -2.16 4.98
N THR A 10 9.10 -3.23 4.86
CA THR A 10 7.81 -3.36 5.57
C THR A 10 7.96 -3.89 6.99
N LYS A 11 9.18 -4.18 7.46
CA LYS A 11 9.44 -4.60 8.84
C LYS A 11 9.79 -3.40 9.70
N VAL A 12 8.99 -3.17 10.73
CA VAL A 12 9.17 -2.08 11.69
C VAL A 12 9.71 -2.65 12.99
N GLN A 13 10.84 -2.13 13.47
CA GLN A 13 11.36 -2.50 14.77
C GLN A 13 10.47 -1.91 15.87
N GLY A 14 9.98 -2.75 16.78
CA GLY A 14 9.33 -2.30 18.00
C GLY A 14 9.87 -3.02 19.23
N ASN A 15 9.23 -2.78 20.37
CA ASN A 15 9.78 -3.16 21.69
C ASN A 15 9.93 -4.68 21.92
N ARG A 16 9.23 -5.51 21.14
CA ARG A 16 9.22 -6.99 21.29
C ARG A 16 9.77 -7.71 20.06
N GLY A 17 10.39 -7.00 19.12
CA GLY A 17 10.85 -7.54 17.85
C GLY A 17 10.34 -6.75 16.66
N TYR A 18 10.35 -7.38 15.48
CA TYR A 18 9.87 -6.78 14.26
C TYR A 18 8.37 -7.02 14.06
N TYR A 19 7.67 -5.99 13.63
CA TYR A 19 6.27 -6.03 13.24
C TYR A 19 6.14 -5.80 11.75
N GLN A 20 5.16 -6.46 11.14
CA GLN A 20 4.84 -6.26 9.74
C GLN A 20 3.97 -5.00 9.60
N GLN A 21 4.43 -4.02 8.83
CA GLN A 21 3.61 -2.90 8.38
C GLN A 21 2.60 -3.43 7.35
N MET A 22 1.36 -3.63 7.77
CA MET A 22 0.34 -4.29 6.94
C MET A 22 -0.47 -3.31 6.09
N LEU A 23 -0.70 -2.09 6.57
CA LEU A 23 -1.64 -1.16 5.97
C LEU A 23 -0.98 0.18 5.67
N TRP A 24 -1.33 0.77 4.53
CA TRP A 24 -0.77 2.03 4.06
C TRP A 24 -1.89 2.94 3.55
N LEU A 25 -1.77 4.23 3.83
CA LEU A 25 -2.65 5.27 3.32
C LEU A 25 -2.00 5.87 2.07
N VAL A 26 -2.75 6.02 0.98
CA VAL A 26 -2.34 6.83 -0.17
C VAL A 26 -2.47 8.29 0.21
N VAL A 27 -1.35 9.00 0.26
CA VAL A 27 -1.25 10.42 0.61
C VAL A 27 -0.86 11.30 -0.57
N ASP A 28 -0.63 10.68 -1.73
CA ASP A 28 -0.40 11.38 -3.00
C ASP A 28 -1.52 12.37 -3.30
N ARG A 29 -1.15 13.65 -3.41
CA ARG A 29 -2.08 14.76 -3.69
C ARG A 29 -2.22 15.05 -5.17
N ASP A 30 -1.49 14.35 -6.04
CA ASP A 30 -1.66 14.45 -7.48
C ASP A 30 -3.10 14.07 -7.86
N PRO A 31 -3.83 14.93 -8.59
CA PRO A 31 -5.16 14.61 -9.11
C PRO A 31 -5.20 13.33 -9.97
N GLU A 32 -4.09 12.97 -10.61
CA GLU A 32 -3.94 11.74 -11.41
C GLU A 32 -3.79 10.48 -10.55
N GLY A 33 -3.45 10.65 -9.27
CA GLY A 33 -3.32 9.60 -8.27
C GLY A 33 -2.11 8.69 -8.43
N LEU A 34 -1.97 7.78 -7.47
CA LEU A 34 -0.85 6.84 -7.39
C LEU A 34 -1.09 5.64 -8.29
N ASN A 35 -0.15 5.36 -9.19
CA ASN A 35 -0.23 4.21 -10.10
C ASN A 35 0.17 2.90 -9.41
N CYS A 36 -0.69 1.90 -9.50
CA CYS A 36 -0.34 0.50 -9.23
C CYS A 36 0.05 -0.21 -10.53
N ARG A 37 1.25 -0.79 -10.56
CA ARG A 37 1.86 -1.42 -11.75
C ARG A 37 2.07 -2.94 -11.56
N PRO A 38 2.20 -3.72 -12.64
CA PRO A 38 2.53 -5.14 -12.58
C PRO A 38 3.89 -5.34 -11.90
N PHE A 39 4.18 -6.52 -11.34
CA PHE A 39 5.45 -6.79 -10.64
C PHE A 39 6.69 -6.74 -11.54
N ASP A 40 6.54 -7.14 -12.79
CA ASP A 40 7.55 -7.04 -13.85
C ASP A 40 7.67 -5.61 -14.44
N GLY A 41 6.75 -4.72 -14.07
CA GLY A 41 6.67 -3.36 -14.62
C GLY A 41 5.78 -3.26 -15.84
N GLY A 42 5.89 -2.14 -16.55
CA GLY A 42 4.96 -1.78 -17.62
C GLY A 42 3.81 -0.89 -17.16
N GLU A 43 2.75 -0.87 -17.95
CA GLU A 43 1.67 0.12 -17.84
C GLU A 43 0.91 0.07 -16.51
N PRO A 44 0.43 1.21 -16.00
CA PRO A 44 -0.43 1.26 -14.83
C PRO A 44 -1.70 0.42 -15.02
N LEU A 45 -2.00 -0.41 -14.02
CA LEU A 45 -3.19 -1.27 -14.02
C LEU A 45 -4.35 -0.57 -13.32
N VAL A 46 -4.03 0.16 -12.25
CA VAL A 46 -4.99 0.84 -11.38
C VAL A 46 -4.41 2.18 -10.96
N LYS A 47 -5.22 3.23 -11.04
CA LYS A 47 -4.95 4.50 -10.35
C LYS A 47 -5.63 4.50 -8.99
N LEU A 48 -4.86 4.83 -7.96
CA LEU A 48 -5.28 4.85 -6.56
C LEU A 48 -5.46 6.31 -6.13
N GLY A 49 -6.66 6.66 -5.69
CA GLY A 49 -6.95 8.01 -5.22
C GLY A 49 -6.39 8.30 -3.81
N TYR A 50 -6.18 9.59 -3.54
CA TYR A 50 -5.89 10.10 -2.19
C TYR A 50 -6.90 9.56 -1.16
N GLY A 51 -6.38 9.15 0.00
CA GLY A 51 -7.18 8.50 1.05
C GLY A 51 -7.43 6.99 0.83
N GLY A 52 -6.86 6.42 -0.25
CA GLY A 52 -6.81 4.99 -0.53
C GLY A 52 -6.15 4.19 0.60
N ILE A 53 -6.69 3.02 0.97
CA ILE A 53 -5.99 2.08 1.86
C ILE A 53 -5.42 0.92 1.05
N LEU A 54 -4.11 0.73 1.13
CA LEU A 54 -3.38 -0.38 0.53
C LEU A 54 -3.01 -1.39 1.60
N MET A 55 -3.04 -2.66 1.25
CA MET A 55 -2.58 -3.73 2.11
C MET A 55 -1.30 -4.31 1.54
N THR A 56 -0.28 -4.47 2.38
CA THR A 56 0.96 -5.17 2.04
C THR A 56 0.64 -6.57 1.54
N GLN A 57 1.26 -7.01 0.44
CA GLN A 57 1.22 -8.42 0.06
C GLN A 57 2.11 -9.22 1.02
N ILE A 58 1.50 -10.08 1.83
CA ILE A 58 2.18 -10.87 2.86
C ILE A 58 2.09 -12.35 2.46
N GLU A 59 3.23 -13.00 2.28
CA GLU A 59 3.33 -14.42 1.97
C GLU A 59 3.76 -15.23 3.21
N SER A 60 4.50 -14.61 4.12
CA SER A 60 4.94 -15.20 5.38
C SER A 60 5.20 -14.11 6.44
N ALA A 61 5.44 -14.52 7.68
CA ALA A 61 5.83 -13.60 8.77
C ALA A 61 7.16 -12.86 8.48
N GLU A 62 8.01 -13.42 7.61
CA GLU A 62 9.29 -12.83 7.27
C GLU A 62 9.27 -11.97 5.99
N THR A 63 8.11 -11.82 5.35
CA THR A 63 7.99 -11.05 4.11
C THR A 63 8.49 -9.62 4.28
N ASN A 64 9.45 -9.20 3.47
CA ASN A 64 9.66 -7.77 3.18
C ASN A 64 9.05 -7.50 1.82
N ALA A 65 7.93 -6.78 1.79
CA ALA A 65 7.20 -6.52 0.55
C ALA A 65 7.74 -5.32 -0.23
N ILE A 66 8.85 -4.72 0.22
CA ILE A 66 9.55 -3.69 -0.53
C ILE A 66 10.65 -4.34 -1.37
N THR A 67 10.55 -4.16 -2.68
CA THR A 67 11.52 -4.62 -3.67
C THR A 67 12.18 -3.43 -4.35
N LEU A 68 13.42 -3.57 -4.83
CA LEU A 68 14.08 -2.54 -5.62
C LEU A 68 13.91 -2.83 -7.10
N ARG A 69 13.48 -1.83 -7.87
CA ARG A 69 13.45 -1.85 -9.33
C ARG A 69 14.02 -0.55 -9.86
N ASP A 70 15.01 -0.62 -10.74
CA ASP A 70 15.71 0.54 -11.31
C ASP A 70 16.22 1.52 -10.25
N GLY A 71 16.74 0.96 -9.14
CA GLY A 71 17.25 1.74 -8.00
C GLY A 71 16.17 2.39 -7.12
N GLN A 72 14.90 2.15 -7.42
CA GLN A 72 13.75 2.72 -6.73
C GLN A 72 13.02 1.65 -5.91
N PRO A 73 12.67 1.87 -4.62
CA PRO A 73 11.82 0.95 -3.87
C PRO A 73 10.34 0.94 -4.29
N TRP A 74 9.79 -0.26 -4.40
CA TRP A 74 8.40 -0.53 -4.77
C TRP A 74 7.78 -1.44 -3.72
N LEU A 75 6.60 -1.05 -3.24
CA LEU A 75 5.82 -1.81 -2.28
C LEU A 75 4.85 -2.72 -3.02
N ASN A 76 4.98 -4.03 -2.80
CA ASN A 76 4.03 -5.02 -3.25
C ASN A 76 2.77 -4.98 -2.39
N VAL A 77 1.63 -4.78 -3.03
CA VAL A 77 0.33 -4.61 -2.37
C VAL A 77 -0.71 -5.58 -2.91
N THR A 78 -1.66 -5.89 -2.04
CA THR A 78 -2.91 -6.55 -2.39
C THR A 78 -4.02 -5.51 -2.36
N LEU A 79 -4.55 -5.18 -3.52
CA LEU A 79 -5.76 -4.38 -3.65
C LEU A 79 -6.97 -5.24 -3.33
N THR A 80 -7.76 -4.78 -2.38
CA THR A 80 -9.04 -5.40 -1.99
C THR A 80 -10.18 -4.44 -2.24
N ARG A 81 -11.42 -4.85 -1.91
CA ARG A 81 -12.58 -3.94 -1.95
C ARG A 81 -12.44 -2.73 -1.02
N LEU A 82 -11.55 -2.78 -0.02
CA LEU A 82 -11.30 -1.68 0.93
C LEU A 82 -10.36 -0.61 0.38
N SER A 83 -9.63 -0.91 -0.70
CA SER A 83 -8.80 0.08 -1.38
C SER A 83 -9.74 1.03 -2.14
N SER A 84 -10.03 2.20 -1.56
CA SER A 84 -10.97 3.20 -2.09
C SER A 84 -10.55 3.78 -3.44
N ARG A 85 -11.52 4.37 -4.18
CA ARG A 85 -11.43 5.00 -5.52
C ARG A 85 -10.30 4.47 -6.39
N GLN A 86 -10.52 3.26 -6.91
CA GLN A 86 -9.70 2.66 -7.94
C GLN A 86 -10.29 3.01 -9.31
N LEU A 87 -9.50 3.62 -10.18
CA LEU A 87 -9.79 3.59 -11.61
C LEU A 87 -9.04 2.39 -12.19
N ASP A 88 -9.75 1.32 -12.52
CA ASP A 88 -9.18 0.21 -13.29
C ASP A 88 -8.94 0.70 -14.72
N LEU A 89 -7.68 0.67 -15.16
CA LEU A 89 -7.29 1.10 -16.50
C LEU A 89 -7.35 -0.06 -17.50
N ARG A 90 -7.62 -1.29 -17.05
CA ARG A 90 -7.76 -2.46 -17.91
C ARG A 90 -9.17 -2.52 -18.48
N GLN A 91 -9.29 -2.73 -19.78
CA GLN A 91 -10.58 -2.94 -20.43
C GLN A 91 -11.06 -4.39 -20.18
N GLY A 92 -12.32 -4.57 -19.79
CA GLY A 92 -13.03 -5.86 -19.88
C GLY A 92 -12.81 -6.91 -18.76
N ALA A 93 -12.14 -6.59 -17.65
CA ALA A 93 -11.91 -7.56 -16.58
C ALA A 93 -13.09 -7.64 -15.58
N GLU A 94 -13.85 -8.74 -15.60
CA GLU A 94 -14.71 -9.11 -14.46
C GLU A 94 -13.83 -9.41 -13.24
N ARG A 95 -14.03 -8.66 -12.15
CA ARG A 95 -13.23 -8.82 -10.92
C ARG A 95 -13.93 -9.76 -9.94
N SER A 96 -13.40 -10.98 -9.76
CA SER A 96 -13.88 -11.92 -8.74
C SER A 96 -12.96 -12.06 -7.51
N GLY A 97 -11.79 -11.41 -7.46
CA GLY A 97 -10.81 -11.63 -6.37
C GLY A 97 -9.87 -10.47 -6.03
N PRO A 98 -9.08 -10.61 -4.96
CA PRO A 98 -8.00 -9.68 -4.61
C PRO A 98 -6.96 -9.60 -5.73
N TYR A 99 -6.38 -8.41 -5.91
CA TYR A 99 -5.46 -8.14 -7.01
C TYR A 99 -4.10 -7.72 -6.49
N HIS A 100 -3.02 -8.25 -7.07
CA HIS A 100 -1.66 -7.98 -6.62
C HIS A 100 -0.93 -7.07 -7.62
N CYS A 101 -0.30 -6.01 -7.13
CA CYS A 101 0.46 -5.06 -7.92
C CYS A 101 1.45 -4.32 -7.02
N GLN A 102 2.22 -3.39 -7.58
CA GLN A 102 3.19 -2.61 -6.83
C GLN A 102 3.02 -1.11 -7.02
N VAL A 103 3.31 -0.36 -5.95
CA VAL A 103 3.30 1.11 -5.92
C VAL A 103 4.68 1.62 -5.51
N ARG A 104 5.02 2.86 -5.87
CA ARG A 104 6.27 3.48 -5.43
C ARG A 104 6.26 3.64 -3.90
N ALA A 105 7.29 3.15 -3.22
CA ALA A 105 7.38 3.16 -1.76
C ALA A 105 8.04 4.44 -1.24
N SER A 106 7.36 5.58 -1.40
CA SER A 106 7.82 6.90 -0.97
C SER A 106 6.83 7.55 -0.02
N ALA A 107 7.34 8.30 0.97
CA ALA A 107 6.55 9.07 1.93
C ALA A 107 5.73 10.20 1.30
N ASP A 108 6.08 10.63 0.09
CA ASP A 108 5.27 11.60 -0.68
C ASP A 108 3.98 10.97 -1.23
N LEU A 109 3.93 9.64 -1.31
CA LEU A 109 2.88 8.89 -2.01
C LEU A 109 2.06 8.00 -1.07
N ILE A 110 2.72 7.39 -0.08
CA ILE A 110 2.09 6.51 0.90
C ILE A 110 2.57 6.79 2.33
N ALA A 111 1.71 6.55 3.30
CA ALA A 111 2.04 6.65 4.72
C ALA A 111 1.65 5.37 5.47
N PRO A 112 2.48 4.87 6.42
CA PRO A 112 2.14 3.69 7.21
C PRO A 112 0.96 3.98 8.12
N ILE A 113 -0.04 3.09 8.14
CA ILE A 113 -1.15 3.16 9.10
C ILE A 113 -0.81 2.29 10.31
N ASN A 114 -0.82 2.90 11.49
CA ASN A 114 -0.71 2.15 12.73
C ASN A 114 -2.05 1.46 13.02
N LEU A 115 -2.04 0.13 13.18
CA LEU A 115 -3.25 -0.66 13.46
C LEU A 115 -3.95 -0.24 14.75
N SER A 116 -3.21 0.22 15.75
CA SER A 116 -3.81 0.77 16.99
C SER A 116 -4.73 1.96 16.69
N ALA A 117 -4.36 2.82 15.75
CA ALA A 117 -5.21 3.94 15.32
C ALA A 117 -6.52 3.45 14.64
N ILE A 118 -6.47 2.34 13.90
CA ILE A 118 -7.68 1.74 13.31
C ILE A 118 -8.58 1.12 14.39
N GLU A 119 -8.01 0.43 15.36
CA GLU A 119 -8.77 -0.13 16.49
C GLU A 119 -9.42 0.97 17.34
N GLU A 120 -8.71 2.07 17.59
CA GLU A 120 -9.24 3.24 18.29
C GLU A 120 -10.41 3.90 17.54
N LEU A 121 -10.32 4.03 16.22
CA LEU A 121 -11.43 4.52 15.38
C LEU A 121 -12.65 3.60 15.46
N ARG A 122 -12.45 2.28 15.45
CA ARG A 122 -13.55 1.30 15.60
C ARG A 122 -14.20 1.37 16.99
N ARG A 123 -13.40 1.56 18.05
CA ARG A 123 -13.91 1.71 19.43
C ARG A 123 -14.64 3.03 19.62
N SER A 124 -14.20 4.09 18.96
CA SER A 124 -14.80 5.43 19.04
C SER A 124 -16.07 5.56 18.18
N GLY A 125 -16.25 4.71 17.17
CA GLY A 125 -17.39 4.70 16.26
C GLY A 125 -18.63 3.92 16.72
N PHE A 126 -18.61 3.33 17.91
CA PHE A 126 -19.72 2.51 18.45
C PHE A 126 -20.41 3.10 19.70
N ASN A 127 -20.23 4.40 19.97
CA ASN A 127 -21.06 5.14 20.92
C ASN A 127 -21.94 6.15 20.17
N LYS A 128 -23.00 5.65 19.52
CA LYS A 128 -24.21 6.41 19.23
C LYS A 128 -25.42 5.51 19.39
#